data_AF-A0AAW6YMP5-F1
#
_entry.id   AF-A0AAW6YMP5-F1
#
_cell.length_a   1.000
_cell.length_b   1.000
_cell.length_c   1.000
_cell.angle_alpha   90.00
_cell.angle_beta   90.00
_cell.angle_gamma   90.00
#
_symmetry.space_group_name_H-M   'P 1'
#
loop_
_entity.id
_entity.type
_entity.pdbx_description
1 polymer ?
#
loop_
_entity_poly.entity_id
_entity_poly.type
_entity_poly.pdbx_seq_one_letter_code
_entity_poly.pdbx_strand_id
1 'polypeptide(L)'
;YRMQKVHAGLAMDTGIPKKNIFIMSNGDVLALTANSARIAGSFNAQDIYVDGNRIGEIGAAVLRDRRDLSEDGVVLAVATVDFKSKMLLAGPDILSRGFIYMRESGDL
;
A
#
# COMPACT_ATOMS: atom_id res chain seq x y z
N TYR A 1 -16.10 7.62 1.16
CA TYR A 1 -16.47 8.80 0.35
C TYR A 1 -17.83 8.70 -0.37
N ARG A 2 -18.01 7.84 -1.40
CA ARG A 2 -19.26 7.82 -2.22
C ARG A 2 -20.54 7.80 -1.38
N MET A 3 -20.62 6.91 -0.40
CA MET A 3 -21.78 6.78 0.50
C MET A 3 -22.00 8.04 1.35
N GLN A 4 -20.93 8.63 1.89
CA GLN A 4 -21.00 9.88 2.66
C GLN A 4 -21.51 11.04 1.80
N LYS A 5 -21.13 11.10 0.52
CA LYS A 5 -21.62 12.12 -0.42
C LYS A 5 -23.13 12.01 -0.68
N VAL A 6 -23.64 10.78 -0.85
CA VAL A 6 -25.08 10.54 -0.99
C VAL A 6 -25.82 10.90 0.30
N HIS A 7 -25.29 10.50 1.46
CA HIS A 7 -25.88 10.82 2.75
C HIS A 7 -25.89 12.34 3.03
N ALA A 8 -24.84 13.06 2.62
CA ALA A 8 -24.82 14.52 2.67
C ALA A 8 -25.92 15.14 1.79
N GLY A 9 -26.20 14.56 0.62
CA GLY A 9 -27.33 14.93 -0.23
C GLY A 9 -28.67 14.74 0.50
N LEU A 10 -28.89 13.58 1.12
CA LEU A 10 -30.11 13.32 1.90
C LEU A 10 -30.29 14.32 3.04
N ALA A 11 -29.22 14.69 3.74
CA ALA A 11 -29.30 15.71 4.79
C ALA A 11 -29.70 17.09 4.22
N MET A 12 -29.21 17.46 3.03
CA MET A 12 -29.66 18.67 2.34
C MET A 12 -31.14 18.60 1.97
N ASP A 13 -31.62 17.45 1.48
CA ASP A 13 -33.03 17.24 1.12
C ASP A 13 -33.97 17.37 2.33
N THR A 14 -33.48 17.06 3.53
CA THR A 14 -34.21 17.28 4.80
C THR A 14 -34.13 18.72 5.33
N GLY A 15 -33.51 19.63 4.61
CA GLY A 15 -33.45 21.06 4.96
C GLY A 15 -32.19 21.49 5.73
N ILE A 16 -31.19 20.63 5.91
CA ILE A 16 -29.94 21.02 6.55
C ILE A 16 -29.09 21.86 5.56
N PRO A 17 -28.67 23.08 5.92
CA PRO A 17 -27.82 23.88 5.06
C PRO A 17 -26.50 23.17 4.75
N LYS A 18 -26.06 23.19 3.49
CA LYS A 18 -24.80 22.56 3.05
C LYS A 18 -23.58 22.97 3.89
N LYS A 19 -23.54 24.21 4.38
CA LYS A 19 -22.47 24.74 5.25
C LYS A 19 -22.34 24.03 6.61
N ASN A 20 -23.37 23.31 7.03
CA ASN A 20 -23.42 22.55 8.28
C ASN A 20 -23.18 21.04 8.05
N ILE A 21 -22.81 20.63 6.83
CA ILE A 21 -22.58 19.23 6.47
C ILE A 21 -21.10 19.03 6.19
N PHE A 22 -20.47 18.14 6.95
CA PHE A 22 -19.03 17.88 6.90
C PHE A 22 -18.79 16.43 6.49
N ILE A 23 -18.23 16.22 5.30
CA ILE A 23 -17.71 14.91 4.89
C ILE A 23 -16.24 14.87 5.31
N MET A 24 -15.94 14.07 6.33
CA MET A 24 -14.63 13.99 6.94
C MET A 24 -13.88 12.73 6.50
N SER A 25 -12.55 12.81 6.57
CA SER A 25 -11.61 11.71 6.40
C SER A 25 -11.07 11.25 7.76
N ASN A 26 -10.46 10.08 7.81
CA ASN A 26 -9.79 9.59 9.02
C ASN A 26 -8.72 10.60 9.45
N GLY A 27 -8.74 10.99 10.72
CA GLY A 27 -7.81 11.96 11.29
C GLY A 27 -8.28 13.41 11.25
N ASP A 28 -9.37 13.74 10.55
CA ASP A 28 -9.92 15.10 10.58
C ASP A 28 -10.53 15.43 11.95
N VAL A 29 -10.37 16.68 12.40
CA VAL A 29 -10.92 17.18 13.66
C VAL A 29 -12.05 18.18 13.39
N LEU A 30 -13.25 17.91 13.92
CA LEU A 30 -14.37 18.84 13.87
C LEU A 30 -14.49 19.56 15.21
N ALA A 31 -14.26 20.87 15.22
CA ALA A 31 -14.60 21.72 16.36
C ALA A 31 -16.08 22.09 16.28
N LEU A 32 -16.83 21.71 17.33
CA LEU A 32 -18.25 21.97 17.45
C LEU A 32 -18.53 22.78 18.72
N THR A 33 -19.36 23.80 18.58
CA THR A 33 -19.93 24.57 19.68
C THR A 33 -21.44 24.61 19.53
N ALA A 34 -22.16 25.19 20.51
CA ALA A 34 -23.61 25.37 20.41
C ALA A 34 -24.04 26.19 19.17
N ASN A 35 -23.17 27.07 18.67
CA ASN A 35 -23.51 28.04 17.62
C ASN A 35 -22.69 27.88 16.33
N SER A 36 -21.69 27.00 16.28
CA SER A 36 -20.81 26.88 15.13
C SER A 36 -20.15 25.49 15.03
N ALA A 37 -19.81 25.11 13.80
CA ALA A 37 -19.05 23.93 13.49
C ALA A 37 -18.00 24.27 12.42
N ARG A 38 -16.76 23.78 12.57
CA ARG A 38 -15.71 23.92 11.56
C ARG A 38 -14.68 22.80 11.65
N ILE A 39 -14.03 22.49 10.54
CA ILE A 39 -12.83 21.65 10.55
C ILE A 39 -11.71 22.46 11.22
N ALA A 40 -11.11 21.89 12.26
CA ALA A 40 -10.16 22.57 13.14
C ALA A 40 -8.72 22.08 12.99
N GLY A 41 -8.50 21.07 12.16
CA GLY A 41 -7.19 20.50 11.88
C GLY A 41 -7.31 19.02 11.54
N SER A 42 -6.17 18.35 11.57
CA SER A 42 -6.08 16.91 11.44
C SER A 42 -4.97 16.38 12.33
N PHE A 43 -5.04 15.09 12.65
CA PHE A 43 -3.96 14.34 13.28
C PHE A 43 -3.65 13.11 12.43
N ASN A 44 -2.50 12.50 12.70
CA ASN A 44 -2.09 11.31 11.98
C ASN A 44 -2.95 10.11 12.40
N ALA A 45 -3.84 9.68 11.51
CA ALA A 45 -4.62 8.46 11.64
C ALA A 45 -4.28 7.54 10.45
N GLN A 46 -3.17 6.80 10.59
CA GLN A 46 -2.71 5.84 9.60
C GLN A 46 -3.19 4.42 9.94
N ASP A 47 -3.31 3.62 8.88
CA ASP A 47 -3.56 2.18 9.02
C ASP A 47 -2.31 1.48 9.56
N ILE A 48 -2.52 0.50 10.44
CA ILE A 48 -1.45 -0.36 10.96
C ILE A 48 -1.72 -1.78 10.47
N TYR A 49 -0.77 -2.32 9.71
CA TYR A 49 -0.84 -3.70 9.22
C TYR A 49 -0.28 -4.68 10.26
N VAL A 50 -0.89 -5.86 10.34
CA VAL A 50 -0.49 -6.96 11.24
C VAL A 50 -0.26 -8.21 10.43
N ASP A 51 0.91 -8.84 10.60
CA ASP A 51 1.28 -10.10 9.95
C ASP A 51 2.07 -10.99 10.92
N GLY A 52 1.40 -12.03 11.42
CA GLY A 52 1.90 -12.86 12.50
C GLY A 52 2.24 -12.04 13.75
N ASN A 53 3.49 -12.13 14.20
CA ASN A 53 3.99 -11.37 15.35
C ASN A 53 4.51 -9.97 14.98
N ARG A 54 4.44 -9.57 13.70
CA ARG A 54 4.94 -8.27 13.21
C ARG A 54 3.80 -7.28 13.13
N ILE A 55 3.75 -6.36 14.10
CA ILE A 55 2.74 -5.31 14.19
C ILE A 55 3.36 -4.00 13.71
N GLY A 56 2.80 -3.38 12.67
CA GLY A 56 3.25 -2.07 12.17
C GLY A 56 4.56 -2.05 11.41
N GLU A 57 5.27 -3.18 11.31
CA GLU A 57 6.51 -3.29 10.51
C GLU A 57 6.25 -3.47 9.01
N ILE A 58 5.03 -3.86 8.63
CA ILE A 58 4.65 -3.96 7.23
C ILE A 58 4.17 -2.61 6.75
N GLY A 59 5.02 -1.95 5.96
CA GLY A 59 4.68 -0.73 5.24
C GLY A 59 4.20 -1.00 3.82
N ALA A 60 3.78 0.07 3.14
CA ALA A 60 3.36 0.04 1.75
C ALA A 60 4.42 -0.49 0.78
N ALA A 61 5.72 -0.37 1.12
CA ALA A 61 6.81 -0.93 0.32
C ALA A 61 6.78 -2.46 0.30
N VAL A 62 6.65 -3.10 1.47
CA VAL A 62 6.59 -4.57 1.58
C VAL A 62 5.36 -5.12 0.86
N LEU A 63 4.22 -4.43 0.95
CA LEU A 63 3.01 -4.82 0.22
C LEU A 63 3.18 -4.66 -1.29
N ARG A 64 3.92 -3.63 -1.74
CA ARG A 64 4.25 -3.44 -3.16
C ARG A 64 5.16 -4.54 -3.67
N ASP A 65 6.24 -4.85 -2.96
CA ASP A 65 7.15 -5.95 -3.35
C ASP A 65 6.39 -7.28 -3.43
N ARG A 66 5.50 -7.56 -2.47
CA ARG A 66 4.63 -8.75 -2.51
C ARG A 66 3.71 -8.76 -3.73
N ARG A 67 3.17 -7.60 -4.10
CA ARG A 67 2.31 -7.47 -5.27
C ARG A 67 3.09 -7.74 -6.55
N ASP A 68 4.23 -7.09 -6.73
CA ASP A 68 5.08 -7.24 -7.92
C ASP A 68 5.55 -8.70 -8.05
N LEU A 69 5.98 -9.32 -6.94
CA LEU A 69 6.32 -10.76 -6.90
C LEU A 69 5.14 -11.68 -7.23
N SER A 70 3.91 -11.27 -6.91
CA SER A 70 2.71 -12.08 -7.19
C SER A 70 2.22 -11.97 -8.62
N GLU A 71 2.47 -10.82 -9.28
CA GLU A 71 2.08 -10.56 -10.66
C GLU A 71 3.16 -11.09 -11.64
N ASP A 72 4.43 -10.79 -11.36
CA ASP A 72 5.54 -11.04 -12.30
C ASP A 72 6.45 -12.20 -11.88
N GLY A 73 6.41 -12.64 -10.62
CA GLY A 73 7.38 -13.61 -10.09
C GLY A 73 8.77 -13.00 -9.89
N VAL A 74 9.80 -13.85 -9.79
CA VAL A 74 11.18 -13.42 -9.57
C VAL A 74 12.18 -14.32 -10.28
N VAL A 75 13.23 -13.70 -10.81
CA VAL A 75 14.42 -14.37 -11.36
C VAL A 75 15.65 -13.92 -10.57
N LEU A 76 16.41 -14.86 -10.05
CA LEU A 76 17.64 -14.64 -9.31
C LEU A 76 18.83 -15.15 -10.12
N ALA A 77 19.79 -14.27 -10.40
CA ALA A 77 21.07 -14.62 -11.01
C ALA A 77 22.17 -14.58 -9.96
N VAL A 78 22.88 -15.68 -9.76
CA VAL A 78 23.93 -15.82 -8.74
C VAL A 78 25.27 -16.10 -9.41
N ALA A 79 26.27 -15.25 -9.15
CA ALA A 79 27.63 -15.44 -9.62
C ALA A 79 28.63 -15.14 -8.49
N THR A 80 29.70 -15.92 -8.44
CA THR A 80 30.82 -15.73 -7.51
C THR A 80 31.97 -15.10 -8.27
N VAL A 81 32.45 -13.93 -7.80
CA VAL A 81 33.52 -13.17 -8.45
C VAL A 81 34.67 -12.95 -7.49
N ASP A 82 35.89 -13.19 -7.94
CA ASP A 82 37.09 -12.73 -7.25
C ASP A 82 37.34 -11.26 -7.60
N PHE A 83 37.19 -10.37 -6.62
CA PHE A 83 37.39 -8.94 -6.80
C PHE A 83 38.85 -8.54 -7.10
N LYS A 84 39.85 -9.37 -6.73
CA LYS A 84 41.26 -9.07 -6.99
C LYS A 84 41.64 -9.38 -8.43
N SER A 85 41.32 -10.60 -8.88
CA SER A 85 41.57 -11.01 -10.28
C SER A 85 40.51 -10.51 -11.25
N LYS A 86 39.39 -9.99 -10.75
CA LYS A 86 38.17 -9.65 -11.52
C LYS A 86 37.65 -10.83 -12.35
N MET A 87 37.94 -12.05 -11.92
CA MET A 87 37.49 -13.27 -12.60
C MET A 87 36.27 -13.87 -11.92
N LEU A 88 35.41 -14.46 -12.74
CA LEU A 88 34.27 -15.23 -12.28
C LEU A 88 34.76 -16.61 -11.81
N LEU A 89 34.54 -16.92 -10.54
CA LEU A 89 34.93 -18.19 -9.93
C LEU A 89 33.86 -19.27 -10.11
N ALA A 90 32.58 -18.89 -10.15
CA ALA A 90 31.44 -19.79 -10.34
C ALA A 90 30.18 -19.02 -10.78
N GLY A 91 29.25 -19.69 -11.47
CA GLY A 91 28.00 -19.12 -12.00
C GLY A 91 28.09 -18.68 -13.48
N PRO A 92 27.12 -17.90 -14.00
CA PRO A 92 25.89 -17.48 -13.33
C PRO A 92 24.85 -18.60 -13.26
N ASP A 93 24.35 -18.88 -12.06
CA ASP A 93 23.20 -19.77 -11.86
C ASP A 93 21.91 -18.95 -11.87
N ILE A 94 20.95 -19.35 -12.70
CA ILE A 94 19.65 -18.69 -12.83
C ILE A 94 18.59 -19.53 -12.11
N LEU A 95 17.89 -18.91 -11.16
CA LEU A 95 16.77 -19.49 -10.43
C LEU A 95 15.52 -18.67 -10.68
N SER A 96 14.44 -19.31 -11.13
CA SER A 96 13.16 -18.66 -11.40
C SER A 96 12.08 -19.21 -10.46
N ARG A 97 11.24 -18.32 -9.91
CA ARG A 97 10.04 -18.67 -9.14
C ARG A 97 8.88 -17.79 -9.56
N GLY A 98 7.76 -18.38 -9.96
CA GLY A 98 6.55 -17.65 -10.35
C GLY A 98 6.63 -16.94 -11.72
N PHE A 99 7.82 -16.78 -12.31
CA PHE A 99 8.02 -16.13 -13.60
C PHE A 99 7.74 -17.09 -14.78
N ILE A 100 8.34 -18.28 -14.81
CA ILE A 100 8.11 -19.31 -15.86
C ILE A 100 8.22 -20.73 -15.25
N TYR A 101 7.43 -21.69 -15.74
CA TYR A 101 7.54 -23.10 -15.38
C TYR A 101 8.81 -23.71 -16.01
N MET A 102 9.91 -23.74 -15.25
CA MET A 102 11.26 -24.20 -15.66
C MET A 102 11.33 -25.63 -16.27
N ARG A 103 10.24 -26.39 -16.28
CA ARG A 103 10.21 -27.77 -16.78
C ARG A 103 10.02 -27.87 -18.30
N GLU A 104 9.63 -26.79 -18.99
CA GLU A 104 9.40 -26.78 -20.45
C GLU A 104 10.31 -25.79 -21.22
N SER A 105 11.20 -25.06 -20.54
CA SER A 105 11.89 -23.89 -21.11
C SER A 105 13.42 -24.03 -21.09
N GLY A 106 13.96 -25.23 -21.34
CA GLY A 106 15.41 -25.45 -21.42
C GLY A 106 16.10 -24.76 -22.61
N ASP A 107 15.34 -24.16 -23.54
CA ASP A 107 15.82 -23.56 -24.79
C ASP A 107 15.57 -22.03 -24.91
N LEU A 108 15.40 -21.33 -23.77
CA LEU A 108 15.35 -19.85 -23.73
C LEU A 108 16.61 -19.26 -23.10
#